data_AF-A0A6J8CNH8-F1
#
_entry.id   AF-A0A6J8CNH8-F1
#
_cell.length_a   1.000
_cell.length_b   1.000
_cell.length_c   1.000
_cell.angle_alpha   90.00
_cell.angle_beta   90.00
_cell.angle_gamma   90.00
#
_symmetry.space_group_name_H-M   'P 1'
#
loop_
_entity.id
_entity.type
_entity.pdbx_description
1 polymer ?
#
loop_
_entity_poly.entity_id
_entity_poly.type
_entity_poly.pdbx_seq_one_letter_code
_entity_poly.pdbx_strand_id
1 'polypeptide(L)'
;MNRTQRVAIGSVQSDDIKLDFGVPQGSVLGPKLYCIFAKPVGEICRRHGMSYHSYADDTQVYQIIRPQGDWCDLSKRLEKCLSDIGDWMSANMLKLNEDKTELIIFAPKHQLKHLSDFRLTFDGTVLSDVSCVKNLGMYFDKTISMEHQVSAITKACFYQIRNIGRI
;
A
#
# COMPACT_ATOMS: atom_id res chain seq x y z
N MET A 1 16.73 -12.54 23.00
CA MET A 1 15.69 -11.72 23.66
C MET A 1 14.65 -12.68 24.26
N ASN A 2 14.35 -12.60 25.57
CA ASN A 2 13.27 -13.36 26.23
C ASN A 2 11.98 -12.54 26.21
N ARG A 3 11.42 -12.31 25.03
CA ARG A 3 10.13 -11.61 24.90
C ARG A 3 9.00 -12.62 24.91
N THR A 4 7.91 -12.30 25.58
CA THR A 4 6.66 -13.07 25.58
C THR A 4 5.48 -12.15 25.29
N GLN A 5 4.36 -12.73 24.86
CA GLN A 5 3.07 -12.08 24.76
C GLN A 5 1.98 -12.93 25.42
N ARG A 6 0.94 -12.28 25.91
CA ARG A 6 -0.30 -12.90 26.39
C ARG A 6 -1.49 -12.03 26.00
N VAL A 7 -2.68 -12.61 25.95
CA VAL A 7 -3.93 -11.90 25.64
C VAL A 7 -4.81 -11.86 26.88
N ALA A 8 -5.45 -10.72 27.14
CA ALA A 8 -6.42 -10.56 28.22
C ALA A 8 -7.80 -10.20 27.65
N ILE A 9 -8.84 -10.91 28.07
CA ILE A 9 -10.23 -10.61 27.72
C ILE A 9 -11.02 -10.52 29.02
N GLY A 10 -11.42 -9.29 29.39
CA GLY A 10 -12.01 -9.03 30.70
C GLY A 10 -11.01 -9.33 31.83
N SER A 11 -11.39 -10.24 32.73
CA SER A 11 -10.55 -10.69 33.85
C SER A 11 -9.72 -11.95 33.56
N VAL A 12 -9.86 -12.54 32.37
CA VAL A 12 -9.16 -13.78 32.01
C VAL A 12 -7.90 -13.45 31.20
N GLN A 13 -6.78 -14.10 31.53
CA GLN A 13 -5.51 -13.99 30.82
C GLN A 13 -5.09 -15.35 30.24
N SER A 14 -4.50 -15.35 29.05
CA SER A 14 -3.84 -16.52 28.47
C SER A 14 -2.47 -16.78 29.11
N ASP A 15 -1.93 -17.97 28.87
CA ASP A 15 -0.52 -18.26 29.13
C ASP A 15 0.42 -17.40 28.29
N ASP A 16 1.66 -17.28 28.75
CA ASP A 16 2.73 -16.58 28.04
C ASP A 16 3.21 -17.40 26.83
N ILE A 17 3.21 -16.76 25.66
CA ILE A 17 3.78 -17.31 24.44
C ILE A 17 5.08 -16.56 24.14
N LYS A 18 6.17 -17.29 23.88
CA LYS A 18 7.44 -16.69 23.50
C LYS A 18 7.37 -16.06 22.11
N LEU A 19 7.97 -14.87 21.98
CA LEU A 19 8.10 -14.13 20.72
C LEU A 19 9.53 -14.26 20.19
N ASP A 20 9.73 -15.19 19.26
CA ASP A 20 11.03 -15.41 18.61
C ASP A 20 11.30 -14.43 17.45
N PHE A 21 10.25 -13.79 16.91
CA PHE A 21 10.33 -12.88 15.76
C PHE A 21 9.73 -11.50 16.03
N GLY A 22 10.15 -10.52 15.22
CA GLY A 22 9.64 -9.15 15.27
C GLY A 22 10.37 -8.23 16.24
N VAL A 23 10.09 -6.93 16.13
CA VAL A 23 10.70 -5.87 16.96
C VAL A 23 9.73 -5.44 18.07
N PRO A 24 10.21 -4.89 19.21
CA PRO A 24 9.31 -4.37 20.24
C PRO A 24 8.54 -3.16 19.70
N GLN A 25 7.21 -3.17 19.84
CA GLN A 25 6.40 -2.00 19.51
C GLN A 25 6.80 -0.83 20.41
N GLY A 26 6.90 0.38 19.84
CA GLY A 26 7.40 1.56 20.56
C GLY A 26 8.93 1.63 20.65
N SER A 27 9.66 0.65 20.11
CA SER A 27 11.13 0.77 20.00
C SER A 27 11.51 1.83 18.95
N VAL A 28 12.51 2.64 19.28
CA VAL A 28 13.06 3.68 18.38
C VAL A 28 13.64 3.07 17.10
N LEU A 29 14.24 1.87 17.20
CA LEU A 29 14.86 1.19 16.07
C LEU A 29 13.91 0.31 15.27
N GLY A 30 12.75 -0.06 15.82
CA GLY A 30 11.81 -0.98 15.19
C GLY A 30 11.44 -0.59 13.75
N PRO A 31 10.97 0.66 13.51
CA PRO A 31 10.65 1.12 12.16
C PRO A 31 11.84 1.05 11.19
N LYS A 32 13.04 1.43 11.64
CA LYS A 32 14.25 1.42 10.81
C LYS A 32 14.68 0.00 10.44
N LEU A 33 14.61 -0.92 11.41
CA LEU A 33 14.91 -2.34 11.18
C LEU A 33 13.92 -2.96 10.20
N TYR A 34 12.63 -2.61 10.30
CA TYR A 34 11.63 -3.06 9.33
C TYR A 34 11.94 -2.58 7.92
N CYS A 35 12.26 -1.29 7.73
CA CYS A 35 12.62 -0.76 6.40
C CYS A 35 13.85 -1.47 5.79
N ILE A 36 14.84 -1.83 6.62
CA ILE A 36 16.01 -2.61 6.16
C ILE A 36 15.61 -4.02 5.78
N PHE A 37 14.77 -4.67 6.59
CA PHE A 37 14.26 -6.01 6.35
C PHE A 37 13.43 -6.10 5.05
N ALA A 38 12.58 -5.11 4.79
CA ALA A 38 11.72 -5.04 3.60
C ALA A 38 12.45 -4.57 2.33
N LYS A 39 13.73 -4.18 2.42
CA LYS A 39 14.52 -3.66 1.30
C LYS A 39 14.51 -4.57 0.04
N PRO A 40 14.54 -5.92 0.14
CA PRO A 40 14.53 -6.78 -1.04
C PRO A 40 13.31 -6.62 -1.95
N VAL A 41 12.16 -6.17 -1.43
CA VAL A 41 10.97 -5.87 -2.24
C VAL A 41 11.32 -4.88 -3.35
N GLY A 42 12.09 -3.84 -3.04
CA GLY A 42 12.55 -2.87 -4.03
C GLY A 42 13.48 -3.45 -5.10
N GLU A 43 14.24 -4.48 -4.75
CA GLU A 43 15.15 -5.18 -5.67
C GLU A 43 14.33 -6.06 -6.63
N ILE A 44 13.25 -6.68 -6.15
CA ILE A 44 12.27 -7.40 -6.98
C ILE A 44 11.64 -6.43 -8.00
N CYS A 45 11.13 -5.28 -7.55
CA CYS A 45 10.55 -4.26 -8.43
C CYS A 45 11.51 -3.85 -9.56
N ARG A 46 12.77 -3.56 -9.21
CA ARG A 46 13.79 -3.15 -10.19
C ARG A 46 14.08 -4.24 -11.22
N ARG A 47 14.09 -5.53 -10.85
CA ARG A 47 14.30 -6.64 -11.80
C ARG A 47 13.21 -6.71 -12.87
N HIS A 48 11.98 -6.30 -12.53
CA HIS A 48 10.84 -6.23 -13.47
C HIS A 48 10.74 -4.89 -14.21
N GLY A 49 11.71 -4.00 -14.01
CA GLY A 49 11.72 -2.67 -14.60
C GLY A 49 10.66 -1.73 -14.03
N MET A 50 10.22 -1.98 -12.79
CA MET A 50 9.24 -1.15 -12.07
C MET A 50 9.92 -0.19 -11.12
N SER A 51 9.33 0.99 -10.98
CA SER A 51 9.66 1.91 -9.89
C SER A 51 8.84 1.53 -8.65
N TYR A 52 9.32 1.93 -7.47
CA TYR A 52 8.60 1.67 -6.24
C TYR A 52 8.82 2.77 -5.22
N HIS A 53 7.87 2.87 -4.29
CA HIS A 53 7.97 3.70 -3.10
C HIS A 53 7.49 2.87 -1.92
N SER A 54 8.25 2.87 -0.82
CA SER A 54 7.87 2.16 0.40
C SER A 54 7.96 3.11 1.59
N TYR A 55 6.93 3.08 2.42
CA TYR A 55 6.85 3.83 3.66
C TYR A 55 6.24 2.95 4.74
N ALA A 56 7.02 2.62 5.77
CA ALA A 56 6.65 1.57 6.72
C ALA A 56 6.19 0.31 5.96
N ASP A 57 5.02 -0.25 6.30
CA ASP A 57 4.39 -1.41 5.68
C ASP A 57 3.69 -1.12 4.33
N ASP A 58 3.46 0.15 3.99
CA ASP A 58 2.88 0.53 2.70
C ASP A 58 3.92 0.46 1.58
N THR A 59 3.62 -0.27 0.50
CA THR A 59 4.46 -0.34 -0.70
C THR A 59 3.64 -0.03 -1.95
N GLN A 60 4.22 0.79 -2.82
CA GLN A 60 3.67 1.22 -4.09
C GLN A 60 4.60 0.73 -5.18
N VAL A 61 4.06 0.07 -6.20
CA VAL A 61 4.79 -0.33 -7.41
C VAL A 61 4.17 0.43 -8.57
N TYR A 62 4.99 1.14 -9.35
CA TYR A 62 4.48 2.01 -10.41
C TYR A 62 5.43 2.07 -11.61
N GLN A 63 4.87 2.45 -12.74
CA GLN A 63 5.60 2.62 -13.99
C GLN A 63 5.09 3.84 -14.75
N ILE A 64 6.00 4.56 -15.40
CA ILE A 64 5.63 5.63 -16.33
C ILE A 64 5.19 4.98 -17.65
N ILE A 65 3.95 5.22 -18.05
CA ILE A 65 3.34 4.57 -19.20
C ILE A 65 3.27 5.57 -20.35
N ARG A 66 3.64 5.11 -21.55
CA ARG A 66 3.38 5.87 -22.79
C ARG A 66 1.98 5.48 -23.27
N PRO A 67 1.14 6.42 -23.72
CA PRO A 67 -0.23 6.10 -24.17
C PRO A 67 -0.29 5.01 -25.24
N GLN A 68 0.70 4.98 -26.13
CA GLN A 68 0.85 4.00 -27.22
C GLN A 68 1.74 2.80 -26.84
N GLY A 69 1.99 2.59 -25.55
CA GLY A 69 2.80 1.47 -25.06
C GLY A 69 2.08 0.13 -25.14
N ASP A 70 2.84 -0.95 -24.98
CA ASP A 70 2.29 -2.29 -24.86
C ASP A 70 1.72 -2.50 -23.45
N TRP A 71 0.42 -2.29 -23.31
CA TRP A 71 -0.33 -2.49 -22.06
C TRP A 71 -0.41 -3.96 -21.66
N CYS A 72 -0.33 -4.90 -22.61
CA CYS A 72 -0.35 -6.33 -22.31
C CYS A 72 0.96 -6.78 -21.70
N ASP A 73 2.09 -6.37 -22.28
CA ASP A 73 3.42 -6.58 -21.70
C ASP A 73 3.53 -5.94 -20.30
N LEU A 74 3.05 -4.69 -20.15
CA LEU A 74 3.05 -4.01 -18.86
C LEU A 74 2.27 -4.78 -17.80
N SER A 75 1.05 -5.25 -18.12
CA SER A 75 0.24 -6.04 -17.19
C SER A 75 1.01 -7.30 -16.78
N LYS A 76 1.50 -8.10 -17.73
CA LYS A 76 2.27 -9.33 -17.43
C LYS A 76 3.48 -9.08 -16.53
N ARG A 77 4.25 -8.01 -16.78
CA ARG A 77 5.40 -7.66 -15.95
C ARG A 77 4.99 -7.20 -14.54
N LEU A 78 3.89 -6.46 -14.41
CA LEU A 78 3.34 -6.07 -13.11
C LEU A 78 2.82 -7.30 -12.34
N GLU A 79 2.05 -8.19 -12.98
CA GLU A 79 1.54 -9.42 -12.36
C GLU A 79 2.69 -10.30 -11.89
N LYS A 80 3.73 -10.47 -12.72
CA LYS A 80 4.92 -11.24 -12.33
C LYS A 80 5.70 -10.57 -11.20
N CYS A 81 5.81 -9.25 -11.21
CA CYS A 81 6.43 -8.49 -10.13
C CYS A 81 5.68 -8.69 -8.81
N LEU A 82 4.35 -8.59 -8.82
CA LEU A 82 3.53 -8.80 -7.63
C LEU A 82 3.62 -10.25 -7.12
N SER A 83 3.62 -11.24 -8.01
CA SER A 83 3.85 -12.65 -7.66
C SER A 83 5.19 -12.86 -6.96
N ASP A 84 6.29 -12.33 -7.51
CA ASP A 84 7.61 -12.48 -6.88
C ASP A 84 7.70 -11.75 -5.52
N ILE A 85 7.00 -10.62 -5.36
CA ILE A 85 6.88 -9.93 -4.07
C ILE A 85 6.10 -10.79 -3.09
N GLY A 86 4.97 -11.36 -3.49
CA GLY A 86 4.15 -12.26 -2.67
C GLY A 86 4.92 -13.49 -2.22
N ASP A 87 5.67 -14.12 -3.12
CA ASP A 87 6.54 -15.26 -2.82
C ASP A 87 7.62 -14.89 -1.80
N TRP A 88 8.29 -13.75 -2.00
CA TRP A 88 9.32 -13.28 -1.06
C TRP A 88 8.72 -12.94 0.31
N MET A 89 7.58 -12.25 0.35
CA MET A 89 6.91 -11.92 1.61
C MET A 89 6.54 -13.21 2.37
N SER A 90 5.94 -14.18 1.68
CA SER A 90 5.54 -15.46 2.27
C SER A 90 6.74 -16.24 2.80
N ALA A 91 7.84 -16.30 2.04
CA ALA A 91 9.10 -16.92 2.48
C ALA A 91 9.73 -16.22 3.70
N ASN A 92 9.39 -14.96 3.94
CA ASN A 92 9.88 -14.14 5.05
C ASN A 92 8.82 -13.91 6.15
N MET A 93 7.79 -14.77 6.21
CA MET A 93 6.73 -14.72 7.22
C MET A 93 5.94 -13.40 7.23
N LEU A 94 5.88 -12.72 6.09
CA LEU A 94 5.04 -11.56 5.83
C LEU A 94 3.83 -11.97 5.00
N LYS A 95 2.69 -11.32 5.23
CA LYS A 95 1.49 -11.48 4.42
C LYS A 95 1.27 -10.22 3.59
N LEU A 96 1.26 -10.37 2.27
CA LEU A 96 0.76 -9.32 1.38
C LEU A 96 -0.77 -9.24 1.54
N ASN A 97 -1.30 -8.03 1.68
CA ASN A 97 -2.73 -7.83 1.89
C ASN A 97 -3.44 -7.60 0.56
N GLU A 98 -3.90 -8.69 -0.07
CA GLU A 98 -4.64 -8.66 -1.33
C GLU A 98 -5.88 -7.76 -1.26
N ASP A 99 -6.66 -7.84 -0.18
CA ASP A 99 -7.87 -7.04 0.02
C ASP A 99 -7.60 -5.53 0.05
N LYS A 100 -6.37 -5.13 0.40
CA LYS A 100 -5.92 -3.73 0.43
C LYS A 100 -5.09 -3.33 -0.78
N THR A 101 -4.83 -4.25 -1.72
CA THR A 101 -4.03 -3.95 -2.90
C THR A 101 -4.93 -3.32 -3.97
N GLU A 102 -4.70 -2.05 -4.25
CA GLU A 102 -5.50 -1.25 -5.19
C GLU A 102 -4.68 -0.90 -6.44
N LEU A 103 -5.35 -0.88 -7.59
CA LEU A 103 -4.80 -0.40 -8.85
C LEU A 103 -5.38 1.00 -9.15
N ILE A 104 -4.51 1.94 -9.51
CA ILE A 104 -4.94 3.23 -10.05
C ILE A 104 -4.06 3.64 -11.21
N ILE A 105 -4.68 4.17 -12.27
CA ILE A 105 -3.98 4.71 -13.44
C ILE A 105 -4.19 6.21 -13.47
N PHE A 106 -3.09 6.96 -13.41
CA PHE A 106 -3.10 8.40 -13.54
C PHE A 106 -2.95 8.82 -15.01
N ALA A 107 -3.95 9.53 -15.54
CA ALA A 107 -3.91 10.07 -16.89
C ALA A 107 -4.83 11.29 -17.05
N PRO A 108 -4.56 12.18 -18.03
CA PRO A 108 -5.49 13.23 -18.40
C PRO A 108 -6.88 12.69 -18.78
N LYS A 109 -7.95 13.47 -18.50
CA LYS A 109 -9.35 13.08 -18.76
C LYS A 109 -9.61 12.54 -20.18
N HIS A 110 -8.93 13.08 -21.20
CA HIS A 110 -9.11 12.65 -22.58
C HIS A 110 -8.46 11.29 -22.88
N GLN A 111 -7.44 10.87 -22.12
CA GLN A 111 -6.74 9.59 -22.30
C GLN A 111 -7.40 8.46 -21.53
N LEU A 112 -8.05 8.75 -20.40
CA LEU A 112 -8.73 7.73 -19.57
C LEU A 112 -9.76 6.89 -20.35
N LYS A 113 -10.40 7.47 -21.38
CA LYS A 113 -11.36 6.76 -22.23
C LYS A 113 -10.75 5.61 -23.03
N HIS A 114 -9.43 5.65 -23.27
CA HIS A 114 -8.71 4.62 -24.01
C HIS A 114 -8.12 3.54 -23.08
N LEU A 115 -8.28 3.68 -21.77
CA LEU A 115 -7.65 2.85 -20.75
C LEU A 115 -8.64 1.92 -20.02
N SER A 116 -9.91 1.93 -20.42
CA SER A 116 -11.01 1.20 -19.76
C SER A 116 -10.84 -0.33 -19.71
N ASP A 117 -9.93 -0.88 -20.52
CA ASP A 117 -9.76 -2.33 -20.64
C ASP A 117 -8.51 -2.87 -19.91
N PHE A 118 -7.71 -2.01 -19.28
CA PHE A 118 -6.55 -2.47 -18.53
C PHE A 118 -6.98 -3.20 -17.27
N ARG A 119 -6.52 -4.45 -17.13
CA ARG A 119 -6.78 -5.30 -15.97
C ARG A 119 -5.46 -5.89 -15.48
N LEU A 120 -5.40 -6.04 -14.16
CA LEU A 120 -4.26 -6.62 -13.47
C LEU A 120 -4.79 -7.70 -12.53
N THR A 121 -4.22 -8.90 -12.63
CA THR A 121 -4.60 -10.05 -11.81
C THR A 121 -3.47 -10.38 -10.85
N PHE A 122 -3.79 -10.57 -9.58
CA PHE A 122 -2.84 -11.00 -8.57
C PHE A 122 -3.46 -12.12 -7.72
N ASP A 123 -2.73 -13.23 -7.62
CA ASP A 123 -3.16 -14.46 -6.93
C ASP A 123 -4.58 -14.93 -7.29
N GLY A 124 -4.90 -14.90 -8.59
CA GLY A 124 -6.21 -15.29 -9.12
C GLY A 124 -7.33 -14.26 -8.93
N THR A 125 -7.05 -13.13 -8.27
CA THR A 125 -8.01 -12.04 -8.06
C THR A 125 -7.71 -10.85 -8.97
N VAL A 126 -8.73 -10.29 -9.60
CA VAL A 126 -8.58 -9.05 -10.37
C VAL A 126 -8.50 -7.88 -9.40
N LEU A 127 -7.41 -7.12 -9.46
CA LEU A 127 -7.21 -5.95 -8.60
C LEU A 127 -8.23 -4.86 -8.91
N SER A 128 -8.73 -4.23 -7.84
CA SER A 128 -9.72 -3.16 -7.94
C SER A 128 -9.11 -1.93 -8.60
N ASP A 129 -9.63 -1.54 -9.78
CA ASP A 129 -9.32 -0.25 -10.42
C ASP A 129 -10.13 0.86 -9.74
N VAL A 130 -9.48 1.60 -8.85
CA VAL A 130 -10.11 2.63 -8.02
C VAL A 130 -10.10 3.99 -8.70
N SER A 131 -11.18 4.76 -8.51
CA SER A 131 -11.28 6.14 -9.01
C SER A 131 -10.47 7.14 -8.17
N CYS A 132 -10.23 6.81 -6.90
CA CYS A 132 -9.50 7.62 -5.94
C CYS A 132 -8.83 6.71 -4.90
N VAL A 133 -7.55 6.94 -4.63
CA VAL A 133 -6.77 6.22 -3.62
C VAL A 133 -6.35 7.17 -2.51
N LYS A 134 -6.30 6.69 -1.26
CA LYS A 134 -5.69 7.42 -0.15
C LYS A 134 -4.27 6.93 0.07
N ASN A 135 -3.29 7.73 -0.32
CA ASN A 135 -1.89 7.39 -0.24
C ASN A 135 -1.17 8.29 0.78
N LEU A 136 -0.59 7.70 1.83
CA LEU A 136 0.12 8.41 2.92
C LEU A 136 -0.66 9.61 3.50
N GLY A 137 -1.99 9.47 3.58
CA GLY A 137 -2.88 10.51 4.11
C GLY A 137 -3.45 11.49 3.07
N MET A 138 -3.01 11.43 1.81
CA MET A 138 -3.50 12.28 0.72
C MET A 138 -4.40 11.51 -0.25
N TYR A 139 -5.47 12.14 -0.70
CA TYR A 139 -6.34 11.59 -1.75
C TYR A 139 -5.82 11.93 -3.14
N PHE A 140 -5.73 10.91 -4.00
CA PHE A 140 -5.36 11.04 -5.40
C PHE A 140 -6.43 10.40 -6.28
N ASP A 141 -7.08 11.20 -7.12
CA ASP A 141 -7.95 10.70 -8.19
C ASP A 141 -7.15 10.42 -9.47
N LYS A 142 -7.77 9.68 -10.42
CA LYS A 142 -7.17 9.32 -11.71
C LYS A 142 -6.62 10.49 -12.53
N THR A 143 -7.06 11.72 -12.26
CA THR A 143 -6.64 12.93 -12.98
C THR A 143 -5.74 13.85 -12.16
N ILE A 144 -5.44 13.47 -10.91
CA ILE A 144 -4.71 14.28 -9.93
C ILE A 144 -5.37 15.66 -9.80
N SER A 145 -6.71 15.73 -9.78
CA SER A 145 -7.45 17.00 -9.71
C SER A 145 -7.34 17.68 -8.35
N MET A 146 -6.96 16.91 -7.31
CA MET A 146 -6.94 17.32 -5.90
C MET A 146 -8.32 17.69 -5.32
N GLU A 147 -9.41 17.54 -6.06
CA GLU A 147 -10.77 17.89 -5.60
C GLU A 147 -11.14 17.16 -4.30
N HIS A 148 -10.90 15.84 -4.26
CA HIS A 148 -11.16 15.02 -3.07
C HIS A 148 -10.31 15.45 -1.86
N GLN A 149 -9.03 15.75 -2.09
CA GLN A 149 -8.11 16.17 -1.04
C GLN A 149 -8.51 17.53 -0.46
N VAL A 150 -8.78 18.51 -1.33
CA VAL A 150 -9.20 19.85 -0.93
C VAL A 150 -10.51 19.80 -0.16
N SER A 151 -11.48 19.02 -0.64
CA SER A 151 -12.77 18.83 0.05
C SER A 151 -12.59 18.22 1.44
N ALA A 152 -11.75 17.18 1.56
CA ALA A 152 -11.47 16.51 2.83
C ALA A 152 -10.80 17.45 3.84
N ILE A 153 -9.77 18.21 3.42
CA ILE A 153 -9.11 19.21 4.27
C ILE A 153 -10.10 20.29 4.69
N THR A 154 -10.85 20.85 3.74
CA THR A 154 -11.82 21.92 4.00
C THR A 154 -12.85 21.48 5.05
N LYS A 155 -13.40 20.26 4.91
CA LYS A 155 -14.32 19.66 5.88
C LYS A 155 -13.68 19.52 7.26
N ALA A 156 -12.43 19.05 7.33
CA ALA A 156 -11.70 18.92 8.59
C ALA A 156 -11.47 20.29 9.26
N CYS A 157 -11.09 21.31 8.49
CA CYS A 157 -10.90 22.67 8.99
C CYS A 157 -12.19 23.27 9.55
N PHE A 158 -13.31 23.19 8.80
CA PHE A 158 -14.61 23.68 9.28
C PHE A 158 -15.08 22.96 10.55
N TYR A 159 -14.81 21.66 10.65
CA TYR A 159 -15.10 20.90 11.86
C TYR A 159 -14.31 21.43 13.07
N GLN A 160 -13.02 21.71 12.91
CA GLN A 160 -12.20 22.28 14.00
C GLN A 160 -12.64 23.70 14.38
N ILE A 161 -12.93 24.55 13.39
CA ILE A 161 -13.46 25.90 13.64
C ILE A 161 -14.76 25.84 14.44
N ARG A 162 -15.67 24.93 14.08
CA ARG A 162 -16.93 24.72 14.82
C ARG A 162 -16.70 24.27 16.25
N ASN A 163 -15.68 23.46 16.51
CA ASN A 163 -15.33 23.03 17.86
C ASN A 163 -14.78 24.19 18.70
N ILE A 164 -13.95 25.06 18.12
CA ILE A 164 -13.44 26.26 18.80
C ILE A 164 -14.59 27.21 19.15
N GLY A 165 -15.53 27.44 18.22
CA GLY A 165 -16.70 28.29 18.49
C GLY A 165 -17.72 27.74 19.49
N ARG A 166 -17.50 26.53 20.03
CA ARG A 166 -18.29 25.95 21.13
C ARG A 166 -17.65 26.12 22.50
N ILE A 167 -16.40 26.60 22.55
CA ILE A 167 -15.68 27.01 23.77
C ILE A 167 -16.06 28.45 24.07
#